data_AF-A0A813GT76-F1
#
_entry.id   AF-A0A813GT76-F1
#
_cell.length_a   1.000
_cell.length_b   1.000
_cell.length_c   1.000
_cell.angle_alpha   90.00
_cell.angle_beta   90.00
_cell.angle_gamma   90.00
#
_symmetry.space_group_name_H-M   'P 1'
#
loop_
_entity.id
_entity.type
_entity.pdbx_description
1 polymer ?
#
loop_
_entity_poly.entity_id
_entity_poly.type
_entity_poly.pdbx_seq_one_letter_code
_entity_poly.pdbx_strand_id
1 'polypeptide(L)'
;MLRQNSSCTCTNSSYPVAMAEAAWTNMCQVDIPCRGQLFRSCAPGSTTRDVDWKVFDLWLAAGVEVAYTLQTKDEMQQKGSADVLTLAASAGIEHRHWPVPDFSAWPPEEYKSLVGALSADLDAGRKVVVHCHAGIGRTGTTIAGVWRLRSGCSAEEAWCAVKAYGMRPESDTQKALLQGLLAC
;
A
#
# COMPACT_ATOMS: atom_id res chain seq x y z
N MET A 1 10.88 -1.56 45.46
CA MET A 1 10.42 -0.43 44.62
C MET A 1 10.28 -0.94 43.20
N LEU A 2 9.08 -1.39 42.83
CA LEU A 2 8.76 -1.99 41.54
C LEU A 2 8.34 -0.87 40.57
N ARG A 3 9.00 -0.78 39.41
CA ARG A 3 8.64 0.13 38.32
C ARG A 3 7.37 -0.39 37.66
N GLN A 4 6.32 0.44 37.65
CA GLN A 4 5.06 0.14 36.99
C GLN A 4 5.15 0.44 35.49
N ASN A 5 4.52 -0.47 34.73
CA ASN A 5 4.38 -0.50 33.28
C ASN A 5 3.75 0.79 32.72
N SER A 6 4.40 1.36 31.72
CA SER A 6 3.83 2.39 30.84
C SER A 6 2.95 1.71 29.80
N SER A 7 1.64 1.68 30.07
CA SER A 7 0.62 1.27 29.11
C SER A 7 0.63 2.21 27.91
N CYS A 8 0.91 1.66 26.73
CA CYS A 8 0.76 2.37 25.45
C CYS A 8 -0.74 2.57 25.19
N THR A 9 -1.26 3.74 25.56
CA THR A 9 -2.64 4.14 25.29
C THR A 9 -2.74 4.73 23.89
N CYS A 10 -2.80 3.87 22.88
CA CYS A 10 -3.22 4.26 21.53
C CYS A 10 -4.75 4.39 21.49
N THR A 11 -5.31 5.40 22.16
CA THR A 11 -6.75 5.68 22.12
C THR A 11 -6.99 7.17 21.92
N ASN A 12 -6.65 7.68 20.74
CA ASN A 12 -7.36 8.78 20.09
C ASN A 12 -6.78 9.00 18.70
N SER A 13 -7.38 8.35 17.70
CA SER A 13 -7.40 8.89 16.35
C SER A 13 -8.74 8.51 15.73
N SER A 14 -9.42 9.53 15.25
CA SER A 14 -10.73 9.56 14.64
C SER A 14 -10.77 8.76 13.34
N TYR A 15 -10.76 7.44 13.46
CA TYR A 15 -11.04 6.52 12.35
C TYR A 15 -12.53 6.15 12.36
N PRO A 16 -13.26 6.30 11.24
CA PRO A 16 -14.68 5.99 11.21
C PRO A 16 -14.91 4.50 11.47
N VAL A 17 -15.83 4.25 12.40
CA VAL A 17 -16.34 2.96 12.82
C VAL A 17 -17.01 2.24 11.64
N ALA A 18 -16.66 0.96 11.45
CA ALA A 18 -17.37 -0.06 10.65
C ALA A 18 -17.90 0.38 9.26
N MET A 19 -17.01 0.36 8.25
CA MET A 19 -17.43 0.35 6.84
C MET A 19 -17.88 -1.06 6.43
N ALA A 20 -18.95 -1.19 5.62
CA ALA A 20 -19.47 -2.47 5.12
C ALA A 20 -18.41 -3.23 4.29
N GLU A 21 -18.45 -4.57 4.22
CA GLU A 21 -17.47 -5.42 3.49
C GLU A 21 -17.17 -4.94 2.06
N ALA A 22 -18.15 -4.38 1.35
CA ALA A 22 -18.00 -3.82 0.00
C ALA A 22 -17.13 -2.55 -0.07
N ALA A 23 -16.92 -1.83 1.03
CA ALA A 23 -16.11 -0.62 1.10
C ALA A 23 -14.62 -0.91 1.37
N TRP A 24 -14.26 -2.14 1.76
CA TRP A 24 -12.87 -2.50 2.07
C TRP A 24 -11.99 -2.67 0.84
N THR A 25 -12.58 -2.94 -0.32
CA THR A 25 -11.86 -3.14 -1.60
C THR A 25 -11.65 -1.87 -2.42
N ASN A 26 -12.23 -0.73 -2.02
CA ASN A 26 -12.10 0.54 -2.74
C ASN A 26 -10.76 1.24 -2.51
N MET A 27 -10.54 2.36 -3.21
CA MET A 27 -9.42 3.26 -2.92
C MET A 27 -9.59 3.92 -1.55
N CYS A 28 -8.49 4.06 -0.79
CA CYS A 28 -8.47 4.71 0.52
C CYS A 28 -7.19 5.53 0.66
N GLN A 29 -7.30 6.75 1.18
CA GLN A 29 -6.14 7.55 1.55
C GLN A 29 -5.54 7.04 2.85
N VAL A 30 -4.23 6.87 2.86
CA VAL A 30 -3.45 6.48 4.03
C VAL A 30 -2.80 7.73 4.60
N ASP A 31 -3.22 8.13 5.80
CA ASP A 31 -2.68 9.31 6.47
C ASP A 31 -1.30 9.00 7.08
N ILE A 32 -0.25 9.46 6.39
CA ILE A 32 1.14 9.31 6.78
C ILE A 32 1.84 10.68 6.66
N PRO A 33 2.73 11.05 7.60
CA PRO A 33 3.48 12.30 7.50
C PRO A 33 4.33 12.37 6.21
N CYS A 34 3.85 13.13 5.23
CA CYS A 34 4.53 13.36 3.96
C CYS A 34 4.05 14.67 3.33
N ARG A 35 4.78 15.16 2.31
CA ARG A 35 4.37 16.34 1.54
C ARG A 35 3.27 16.01 0.53
N GLY A 36 3.32 14.80 -0.02
CA GLY A 36 2.37 14.29 -1.00
C GLY A 36 1.12 13.69 -0.36
N GLN A 37 0.46 12.79 -1.09
CA GLN A 37 -0.66 12.00 -0.59
C GLN A 37 -0.46 10.54 -0.98
N LEU A 38 -0.72 9.64 -0.04
CA LEU A 38 -0.60 8.21 -0.26
C LEU A 38 -1.99 7.57 -0.27
N PHE A 39 -2.23 6.73 -1.28
CA PHE A 39 -3.45 5.96 -1.41
C PHE A 39 -3.12 4.47 -1.55
N ARG A 40 -4.04 3.63 -1.09
CA ARG A 40 -4.09 2.20 -1.41
C ARG A 40 -5.34 1.91 -2.22
N SER A 41 -5.31 0.88 -3.06
CA SER A 41 -6.53 0.35 -3.71
C SER A 41 -6.35 -1.12 -4.10
N CYS A 42 -7.45 -1.79 -4.47
CA CYS A 42 -7.37 -3.00 -5.27
C CYS A 42 -6.95 -2.66 -6.72
N ALA A 43 -6.73 -3.69 -7.54
CA ALA A 43 -6.41 -3.53 -8.95
C ALA A 43 -7.63 -3.04 -9.76
N PRO A 44 -7.53 -1.88 -10.44
CA PRO A 44 -8.58 -1.44 -11.33
C PRO A 44 -8.81 -2.41 -12.47
N GLY A 45 -10.08 -2.56 -12.87
CA GLY A 45 -10.49 -3.49 -13.93
C GLY A 45 -10.44 -4.97 -13.54
N SER A 46 -10.09 -5.29 -12.29
CA SER A 46 -10.08 -6.69 -11.89
C SER A 46 -11.47 -7.31 -11.96
N THR A 47 -11.57 -8.47 -12.61
CA THR A 47 -12.82 -9.25 -12.76
C THR A 47 -13.46 -9.71 -11.45
N THR A 48 -12.76 -9.57 -10.33
CA THR A 48 -13.24 -9.98 -8.99
C THR A 48 -13.23 -8.86 -7.97
N ARG A 49 -12.55 -7.74 -8.24
CA ARG A 49 -12.36 -6.65 -7.26
C ARG A 49 -12.88 -5.30 -7.73
N ASP A 50 -12.87 -5.04 -9.04
CA ASP A 50 -13.29 -3.77 -9.63
C ASP A 50 -13.83 -3.98 -11.06
N VAL A 51 -14.92 -4.75 -11.15
CA VAL A 51 -15.53 -5.14 -12.44
C VAL A 51 -16.00 -3.94 -13.25
N ASP A 52 -16.45 -2.89 -12.57
CA ASP A 52 -17.00 -1.66 -13.17
C ASP A 52 -15.95 -0.55 -13.36
N TRP A 53 -14.65 -0.83 -13.12
CA TRP A 53 -13.56 0.16 -13.23
C TRP A 53 -13.69 1.39 -12.30
N LYS A 54 -14.52 1.30 -11.27
CA LYS A 54 -14.80 2.39 -10.32
C LYS A 54 -13.53 2.83 -9.58
N VAL A 55 -12.59 1.92 -9.33
CA VAL A 55 -11.33 2.28 -8.66
C VAL A 55 -10.46 3.14 -9.56
N PHE A 56 -10.47 2.92 -10.88
CA PHE A 56 -9.76 3.80 -11.80
C PHE A 56 -10.37 5.21 -11.82
N ASP A 57 -11.71 5.32 -11.81
CA ASP A 57 -12.38 6.62 -11.69
C ASP A 57 -11.99 7.35 -10.40
N LEU A 58 -11.82 6.62 -9.29
CA LEU A 58 -11.34 7.18 -8.03
C LEU A 58 -9.89 7.65 -8.13
N TRP A 59 -9.02 6.95 -8.87
CA TRP A 59 -7.64 7.42 -9.12
C TRP A 59 -7.67 8.76 -9.85
N LEU A 60 -8.50 8.89 -10.89
CA LEU A 60 -8.66 10.13 -11.65
C LEU A 60 -9.22 11.26 -10.78
N ALA A 61 -10.27 11.00 -10.01
CA ALA A 61 -10.92 11.98 -9.15
C ALA A 61 -9.99 12.50 -8.03
N ALA A 62 -9.14 11.64 -7.48
CA ALA A 62 -8.12 12.03 -6.51
C ALA A 62 -6.96 12.81 -7.14
N GLY A 63 -6.82 12.74 -8.47
CA GLY A 63 -5.69 13.28 -9.22
C GLY A 63 -4.41 12.52 -8.92
N VAL A 64 -4.47 11.19 -8.87
CA VAL A 64 -3.27 10.33 -8.76
C VAL A 64 -2.31 10.66 -9.89
N GLU A 65 -1.04 10.82 -9.54
CA GLU A 65 0.03 11.14 -10.51
C GLU A 65 0.98 9.96 -10.73
N VAL A 66 1.10 9.08 -9.73
CA VAL A 66 1.98 7.91 -9.76
C VAL A 66 1.25 6.68 -9.22
N ALA A 67 1.32 5.57 -9.96
CA ALA A 67 0.79 4.28 -9.55
C ALA A 67 1.91 3.24 -9.39
N TYR A 68 2.06 2.72 -8.17
CA TYR A 68 2.90 1.56 -7.88
C TYR A 68 2.10 0.28 -8.10
N THR A 69 2.46 -0.44 -9.16
CA THR A 69 1.83 -1.71 -9.53
C THR A 69 2.70 -2.87 -9.06
N LEU A 70 2.15 -3.70 -8.17
CA LEU A 70 2.89 -4.79 -7.52
C LEU A 70 2.58 -6.18 -8.10
N GLN A 71 1.59 -6.27 -8.99
CA GLN A 71 1.23 -7.51 -9.69
C GLN A 71 2.24 -7.84 -10.79
N THR A 72 2.45 -9.14 -11.04
CA THR A 72 3.14 -9.56 -12.27
C THR A 72 2.24 -9.31 -13.48
N LYS A 73 2.81 -9.18 -14.69
CA LYS A 73 2.01 -8.99 -15.91
C LYS A 73 1.03 -10.15 -16.12
N ASP A 74 1.52 -11.38 -15.95
CA ASP A 74 0.68 -12.59 -16.06
C ASP A 74 -0.50 -12.56 -15.09
N GLU A 75 -0.27 -12.13 -13.84
CA GLU A 75 -1.35 -11.97 -12.86
C GLU A 75 -2.36 -10.91 -13.31
N MET A 76 -1.91 -9.79 -13.88
CA MET A 76 -2.80 -8.75 -14.40
C MET A 76 -3.65 -9.26 -15.57
N GLN A 77 -3.05 -10.00 -16.50
CA GLN A 77 -3.78 -10.66 -17.58
C GLN A 77 -4.85 -11.63 -17.03
N GLN A 78 -4.44 -12.53 -16.12
CA GLN A 78 -5.34 -13.55 -15.57
C GLN A 78 -6.50 -12.95 -14.77
N LYS A 79 -6.27 -11.82 -14.09
CA LYS A 79 -7.24 -11.21 -13.18
C LYS A 79 -7.99 -10.02 -13.80
N GLY A 80 -7.76 -9.73 -15.09
CA GLY A 80 -8.45 -8.70 -15.88
C GLY A 80 -7.95 -7.27 -15.71
N SER A 81 -6.86 -7.04 -14.99
CA SER A 81 -6.32 -5.69 -14.75
C SER A 81 -5.23 -5.27 -15.73
N ALA A 82 -5.01 -5.99 -16.84
CA ALA A 82 -3.92 -5.70 -17.79
C ALA A 82 -4.03 -4.31 -18.43
N ASP A 83 -5.24 -3.86 -18.74
CA ASP A 83 -5.47 -2.59 -19.44
C ASP A 83 -5.19 -1.35 -18.57
N VAL A 84 -5.08 -1.52 -17.24
CA VAL A 84 -4.83 -0.40 -16.31
C VAL A 84 -3.55 0.36 -16.66
N LEU A 85 -2.50 -0.34 -17.12
CA LEU A 85 -1.22 0.27 -17.45
C LEU A 85 -1.36 1.27 -18.62
N THR A 86 -2.09 0.86 -19.65
CA THR A 86 -2.33 1.67 -20.85
C THR A 86 -3.26 2.85 -20.55
N LEU A 87 -4.33 2.60 -19.78
CA LEU A 87 -5.30 3.63 -19.41
C LEU A 87 -4.69 4.70 -18.52
N ALA A 88 -3.92 4.30 -17.51
CA ALA A 88 -3.21 5.22 -16.63
C ALA A 88 -2.19 6.06 -17.40
N ALA A 89 -1.40 5.45 -18.29
CA ALA A 89 -0.48 6.19 -19.14
C ALA A 89 -1.19 7.23 -20.02
N SER A 90 -2.36 6.86 -20.58
CA SER A 90 -3.20 7.77 -21.38
C SER A 90 -3.79 8.92 -20.54
N ALA A 91 -3.99 8.70 -19.25
CA ALA A 91 -4.44 9.70 -18.29
C ALA A 91 -3.30 10.53 -17.67
N GLY A 92 -2.04 10.31 -18.08
CA GLY A 92 -0.87 11.00 -17.54
C GLY A 92 -0.42 10.50 -16.16
N ILE A 93 -0.87 9.32 -15.75
CA ILE A 93 -0.44 8.66 -14.50
C ILE A 93 0.81 7.83 -14.80
N GLU A 94 1.90 8.13 -14.10
CA GLU A 94 3.14 7.38 -14.22
C GLU A 94 3.05 6.02 -13.52
N HIS A 95 3.34 4.93 -14.23
CA HIS A 95 3.46 3.62 -13.60
C HIS A 95 4.89 3.34 -13.13
N ARG A 96 5.02 2.96 -11.86
CA ARG A 96 6.22 2.33 -11.30
C ARG A 96 5.91 0.86 -11.07
N HIS A 97 6.37 0.01 -11.99
CA HIS A 97 6.09 -1.43 -11.96
C HIS A 97 7.14 -2.17 -11.11
N TRP A 98 6.72 -2.69 -9.95
CA TRP A 98 7.54 -3.45 -9.02
C TRP A 98 6.93 -4.82 -8.77
N PRO A 99 6.93 -5.73 -9.77
CA PRO A 99 6.18 -6.96 -9.71
C PRO A 99 6.75 -7.94 -8.68
N VAL A 100 5.88 -8.60 -7.93
CA VAL A 100 6.21 -9.78 -7.14
C VAL A 100 5.04 -10.78 -7.15
N PRO A 101 5.29 -12.10 -7.26
CA PRO A 101 4.22 -13.09 -7.31
C PRO A 101 3.25 -12.99 -6.12
N ASP A 102 2.01 -13.42 -6.33
CA ASP A 102 0.99 -13.39 -5.29
C ASP A 102 1.43 -14.17 -4.03
N PHE A 103 1.05 -13.67 -2.85
CA PHE A 103 1.47 -14.18 -1.53
C PHE A 103 2.99 -14.25 -1.27
N SER A 104 3.83 -13.76 -2.16
CA SER A 104 5.28 -13.70 -1.97
C SER A 104 5.78 -12.29 -1.62
N ALA A 105 7.10 -12.13 -1.56
CA ALA A 105 7.78 -10.95 -1.07
C ALA A 105 9.05 -10.69 -1.91
N TRP A 106 9.44 -9.42 -2.05
CA TRP A 106 10.67 -9.04 -2.76
C TRP A 106 11.91 -9.54 -2.02
N PRO A 107 13.05 -9.69 -2.70
CA PRO A 107 14.35 -9.72 -2.04
C PRO A 107 14.53 -8.48 -1.15
N PRO A 108 15.22 -8.57 0.02
CA PRO A 108 15.34 -7.46 0.96
C PRO A 108 15.88 -6.15 0.37
N GLU A 109 16.87 -6.21 -0.52
CA GLU A 109 17.46 -5.02 -1.15
C GLU A 109 16.54 -4.39 -2.21
N GLU A 110 15.79 -5.20 -2.95
CA GLU A 110 14.74 -4.71 -3.85
C GLU A 110 13.60 -4.08 -3.05
N TYR A 111 13.23 -4.67 -1.91
CA TYR A 111 12.23 -4.10 -1.01
C TYR A 111 12.65 -2.75 -0.44
N LYS A 112 13.90 -2.62 0.03
CA LYS A 112 14.46 -1.34 0.47
C LYS A 112 14.39 -0.29 -0.65
N SER A 113 14.73 -0.68 -1.87
CA SER A 113 14.68 0.20 -3.04
C SER A 113 13.26 0.64 -3.39
N LEU A 114 12.29 -0.29 -3.36
CA LEU A 114 10.85 -0.01 -3.54
C LEU A 114 10.34 1.01 -2.52
N VAL A 115 10.59 0.75 -1.23
CA VAL A 115 10.16 1.64 -0.14
C VAL A 115 10.82 3.01 -0.25
N GLY A 116 12.12 3.05 -0.57
CA GLY A 116 12.86 4.30 -0.80
C GLY A 116 12.31 5.11 -1.96
N ALA A 117 12.02 4.47 -3.10
CA ALA A 117 11.44 5.12 -4.26
C ALA A 117 10.05 5.71 -3.94
N LEU A 118 9.19 4.93 -3.28
CA LEU A 118 7.86 5.39 -2.88
C LEU A 118 7.96 6.57 -1.90
N SER A 119 8.91 6.50 -0.96
CA SER A 119 9.18 7.63 -0.07
C SER A 119 9.60 8.87 -0.85
N ALA A 120 10.48 8.75 -1.83
CA ALA A 120 10.95 9.89 -2.62
C ALA A 120 9.81 10.59 -3.39
N ASP A 121 8.87 9.84 -3.97
CA ASP A 121 7.71 10.42 -4.65
C ASP A 121 6.80 11.21 -3.70
N LEU A 122 6.59 10.67 -2.50
CA LEU A 122 5.82 11.35 -1.46
C LEU A 122 6.53 12.61 -0.95
N ASP A 123 7.86 12.61 -0.87
CA ASP A 123 8.66 13.80 -0.50
C ASP A 123 8.67 14.87 -1.60
N ALA A 124 8.56 14.46 -2.86
CA ALA A 124 8.35 15.35 -4.00
C ALA A 124 6.95 15.99 -4.03
N GLY A 125 6.05 15.60 -3.11
CA GLY A 125 4.69 16.14 -3.04
C GLY A 125 3.70 15.48 -4.00
N ARG A 126 4.06 14.33 -4.60
CA ARG A 126 3.21 13.62 -5.57
C ARG A 126 2.04 12.94 -4.86
N LYS A 127 0.94 12.80 -5.60
CA LYS A 127 -0.20 11.94 -5.21
C LYS A 127 0.03 10.53 -5.74
N VAL A 128 0.28 9.59 -4.84
CA VAL A 128 0.73 8.23 -5.16
C VAL A 128 -0.30 7.20 -4.73
N VAL A 129 -0.62 6.24 -5.60
CA VAL A 129 -1.40 5.04 -5.25
C VAL A 129 -0.52 3.80 -5.29
N VAL A 130 -0.70 2.89 -4.33
CA VAL A 130 -0.04 1.58 -4.31
C VAL A 130 -1.11 0.50 -4.40
N HIS A 131 -0.95 -0.45 -5.34
CA HIS A 131 -1.89 -1.54 -5.51
C HIS A 131 -1.20 -2.87 -5.85
N CYS A 132 -1.77 -3.95 -5.33
CA CYS A 132 -1.59 -5.30 -5.84
C CYS A 132 -2.91 -5.75 -6.47
N HIS A 133 -3.30 -7.01 -6.34
CA HIS A 133 -4.64 -7.44 -6.75
C HIS A 133 -5.73 -6.97 -5.78
N ALA A 134 -5.64 -7.36 -4.50
CA ALA A 134 -6.66 -7.04 -3.50
C ALA A 134 -6.42 -5.71 -2.77
N GLY A 135 -5.22 -5.15 -2.84
CA GLY A 135 -4.83 -3.97 -2.06
C GLY A 135 -4.52 -4.25 -0.58
N ILE A 136 -4.19 -5.50 -0.23
CA ILE A 136 -4.06 -5.97 1.17
C ILE A 136 -2.62 -6.37 1.52
N GLY A 137 -2.12 -7.51 1.00
CA GLY A 137 -0.81 -8.06 1.38
C GLY A 137 0.37 -7.28 0.86
N ARG A 138 0.69 -7.42 -0.43
CA ARG A 138 1.82 -6.72 -1.07
C ARG A 138 1.72 -5.21 -0.90
N THR A 139 0.52 -4.63 -1.10
CA THR A 139 0.25 -3.21 -0.83
C THR A 139 0.53 -2.83 0.62
N GLY A 140 0.01 -3.61 1.58
CA GLY A 140 0.21 -3.39 3.01
C GLY A 140 1.67 -3.46 3.41
N THR A 141 2.40 -4.46 2.91
CA THR A 141 3.84 -4.60 3.13
C THR A 141 4.59 -3.37 2.66
N THR A 142 4.37 -2.92 1.42
CA THR A 142 5.02 -1.73 0.87
C THR A 142 4.72 -0.47 1.68
N ILE A 143 3.44 -0.22 2.01
CA ILE A 143 3.04 0.97 2.77
C ILE A 143 3.55 0.93 4.22
N ALA A 144 3.53 -0.24 4.86
CA ALA A 144 4.09 -0.41 6.20
C ALA A 144 5.61 -0.19 6.21
N GLY A 145 6.30 -0.55 5.13
CA GLY A 145 7.71 -0.20 4.93
C GLY A 145 7.95 1.31 4.93
N VAL A 146 7.15 2.07 4.17
CA VAL A 146 7.24 3.54 4.18
C VAL A 146 6.90 4.11 5.54
N TRP A 147 5.87 3.57 6.21
CA TRP A 147 5.50 3.97 7.57
C TRP A 147 6.66 3.83 8.56
N ARG A 148 7.31 2.66 8.53
CA ARG A 148 8.48 2.36 9.35
C ARG A 148 9.66 3.25 9.02
N LEU A 149 9.97 3.45 7.72
CA LEU A 149 11.06 4.31 7.27
C LEU A 149 10.89 5.75 7.76
N ARG A 150 9.66 6.29 7.69
CA ARG A 150 9.36 7.69 8.05
C ARG A 150 9.22 7.92 9.55
N SER A 151 8.66 6.96 10.28
CA SER A 151 8.35 7.12 11.70
C SER A 151 9.44 6.58 12.62
N GLY A 152 10.35 5.75 12.12
CA GLY A 152 11.32 5.01 12.93
C GLY A 152 10.69 3.98 13.88
N CYS A 153 9.38 3.73 13.78
CA CYS A 153 8.62 2.82 14.62
C CYS A 153 8.98 1.37 14.33
N SER A 154 8.77 0.46 15.28
CA SER A 154 8.94 -1.00 15.12
C SER A 154 8.12 -1.58 13.95
N ALA A 155 8.46 -2.80 13.54
CA ALA A 155 7.70 -3.52 12.50
C ALA A 155 6.25 -3.79 12.97
N GLU A 156 6.07 -4.10 14.24
CA GLU A 156 4.78 -4.35 14.88
C GLU A 156 3.90 -3.09 14.88
N GLU A 157 4.47 -1.93 15.18
CA GLU A 157 3.77 -0.64 15.11
C GLU A 157 3.37 -0.28 13.68
N ALA A 158 4.26 -0.49 12.71
CA ALA A 158 3.95 -0.28 11.30
C ALA A 158 2.80 -1.18 10.83
N TRP A 159 2.79 -2.46 11.24
CA TRP A 159 1.69 -3.37 10.96
C TRP A 159 0.38 -2.94 11.63
N CYS A 160 0.44 -2.47 12.87
CA CYS A 160 -0.71 -1.94 13.57
C CYS A 160 -1.31 -0.74 12.84
N ALA A 161 -0.45 0.17 12.35
CA ALA A 161 -0.87 1.34 11.60
C ALA A 161 -1.60 0.98 10.29
N VAL A 162 -1.02 0.11 9.45
CA VAL A 162 -1.65 -0.25 8.17
C VAL A 162 -2.90 -1.12 8.34
N LYS A 163 -3.02 -1.84 9.47
CA LYS A 163 -4.23 -2.61 9.82
C LYS A 163 -5.46 -1.74 9.96
N ALA A 164 -5.31 -0.49 10.44
CA ALA A 164 -6.41 0.48 10.50
C ALA A 164 -7.02 0.78 9.12
N TYR A 165 -6.26 0.54 8.05
CA TYR A 165 -6.68 0.73 6.65
C TYR A 165 -7.07 -0.58 5.94
N GLY A 166 -7.20 -1.68 6.68
CA GLY A 166 -7.56 -3.00 6.13
C GLY A 166 -6.41 -3.77 5.49
N MET A 167 -5.17 -3.32 5.68
CA MET A 167 -3.98 -3.97 5.14
C MET A 167 -3.31 -4.84 6.20
N ARG A 168 -2.69 -5.94 5.76
CA ARG A 168 -1.99 -6.89 6.65
C ARG A 168 -1.06 -7.76 5.82
N PRO A 169 0.00 -8.36 6.39
CA PRO A 169 0.76 -9.36 5.66
C PRO A 169 -0.12 -10.58 5.40
N GLU A 170 0.08 -11.19 4.23
CA GLU A 170 -0.59 -12.42 3.82
C GLU A 170 0.36 -13.62 3.83
N SER A 171 1.65 -13.40 4.11
CA SER A 171 2.66 -14.47 4.30
C SER A 171 3.77 -14.08 5.29
N ASP A 172 4.49 -15.09 5.80
CA ASP A 172 5.62 -14.89 6.71
C ASP A 172 6.79 -14.15 6.03
N THR A 173 6.99 -14.37 4.73
CA THR A 173 8.04 -13.68 3.96
C THR A 173 7.76 -12.18 3.85
N GLN A 174 6.49 -11.78 3.71
CA GLN A 174 6.09 -10.37 3.77
C GLN A 174 6.30 -9.76 5.16
N LYS A 175 6.00 -10.53 6.22
CA LYS A 175 6.23 -10.08 7.60
C LYS A 175 7.72 -9.87 7.88
N ALA A 176 8.58 -10.76 7.39
CA ALA A 176 10.03 -10.70 7.58
C ALA A 176 10.68 -9.47 6.93
N LEU A 177 10.15 -8.99 5.80
CA LEU A 177 10.68 -7.80 5.12
C LEU A 177 10.71 -6.55 6.01
N LEU A 178 9.66 -6.31 6.80
CA LEU A 178 9.62 -5.15 7.69
C LEU A 178 10.63 -5.25 8.82
N GLN A 179 10.89 -6.46 9.31
CA GLN A 179 11.87 -6.69 10.39
C GLN A 179 13.28 -6.31 9.93
N GLY A 180 13.65 -6.70 8.71
CA GLY A 180 14.98 -6.42 8.13
C GLY A 180 15.17 -5.01 7.53
N LEU A 181 14.10 -4.22 7.36
CA LEU A 181 14.16 -2.96 6.61
C LEU A 181 15.14 -1.91 7.20
N LEU A 182 15.19 -1.81 8.52
CA LEU A 182 16.05 -0.87 9.26
C LEU A 182 17.12 -1.57 10.11
N ALA A 183 17.31 -2.88 9.89
CA ALA A 183 18.40 -3.60 10.52
C ALA A 183 19.71 -3.26 9.79
N CYS A 184 20.68 -2.73 10.55
CA CYS A 184 22.04 -2.45 10.07
C CYS A 184 22.82 -3.74 9.82
#